data_AF-A0A349KHI0-F1
#
_entry.id   AF-A0A349KHI0-F1
#
_cell.length_a   1.000
_cell.length_b   1.000
_cell.length_c   1.000
_cell.angle_alpha   90.00
_cell.angle_beta   90.00
_cell.angle_gamma   90.00
#
_symmetry.space_group_name_H-M   'P 1'
#
loop_
_entity.id
_entity.type
_entity.pdbx_description
1 polymer ?
#
loop_
_entity_poly.entity_id
_entity_poly.type
_entity_poly.pdbx_seq_one_letter_code
_entity_poly.pdbx_strand_id
1 'polypeptide(L)' 'MESAIIRDVRVAAAHEGIAELVVSIEYENGGTAEVALDQMATSALMDSCNASSIEDVKGQSWDKVRDALQVSYNRYQ' A
#
# COMPACT_ATOMS: atom_id res chain seq x y z
N MET A 1 15.74 9.32 -8.37
CA MET A 1 14.99 8.40 -7.49
C MET A 1 13.73 8.11 -8.25
N GLU A 2 13.55 6.87 -8.70
CA GLU A 2 12.47 6.51 -9.62
C GLU A 2 11.13 6.67 -8.91
N SER A 3 10.29 7.55 -9.44
CA SER A 3 9.07 8.06 -8.81
C SER A 3 7.92 7.08 -8.99
N ALA A 4 7.99 5.92 -8.34
CA ALA A 4 6.94 4.92 -8.43
C ALA A 4 5.66 5.39 -7.73
N ILE A 5 4.50 5.18 -8.38
CA ILE A 5 3.20 5.64 -7.89
C ILE A 5 2.21 4.49 -7.76
N ILE A 6 1.24 4.63 -6.85
CA ILE A 6 0.15 3.67 -6.72
C ILE A 6 -0.80 3.85 -7.91
N ARG A 7 -0.86 2.83 -8.77
CA ARG A 7 -1.70 2.82 -9.97
C ARG A 7 -3.11 2.30 -9.70
N ASP A 8 -3.20 1.25 -8.90
CA ASP A 8 -4.46 0.60 -8.56
C ASP A 8 -4.45 0.08 -7.14
N VAL A 9 -5.64 -0.17 -6.60
CA VAL A 9 -5.83 -0.66 -5.24
C VAL A 9 -7.09 -1.51 -5.17
N ARG A 10 -6.99 -2.66 -4.50
CA ARG A 10 -8.12 -3.57 -4.29
C ARG A 10 -8.04 -4.24 -2.94
N VAL A 11 -9.20 -4.63 -2.42
CA VAL A 11 -9.29 -5.53 -1.26
C VAL A 11 -9.25 -6.96 -1.77
N ALA A 12 -8.38 -7.78 -1.18
CA ALA A 12 -8.25 -9.20 -1.47
C ALA A 12 -8.52 -10.04 -0.21
N ALA A 13 -8.99 -11.27 -0.39
CA ALA A 13 -9.06 -12.24 0.69
C ALA A 13 -7.66 -12.83 0.93
N ALA A 14 -7.09 -12.64 2.11
CA ALA A 14 -5.86 -13.30 2.50
C ALA A 14 -6.11 -14.78 2.83
N HIS A 15 -5.03 -15.55 2.83
CA HIS A 15 -5.07 -17.01 2.98
C HIS A 15 -5.69 -17.48 4.32
N GLU A 16 -5.75 -16.62 5.33
CA GLU A 16 -6.33 -16.89 6.66
C GLU A 16 -7.75 -16.32 6.84
N GLY A 17 -8.38 -15.84 5.76
CA GLY A 17 -9.73 -15.27 5.81
C GLY A 17 -9.80 -13.83 6.33
N ILE A 18 -8.65 -13.18 6.52
CA ILE A 18 -8.55 -11.75 6.83
C ILE A 18 -8.46 -10.98 5.52
N ALA A 19 -9.18 -9.87 5.40
CA ALA A 19 -9.06 -9.02 4.22
C ALA A 19 -7.73 -8.24 4.24
N GLU A 20 -7.04 -8.22 3.11
CA GLU A 20 -5.81 -7.44 2.90
C GLU A 20 -6.03 -6.38 1.82
N LEU A 21 -5.28 -5.30 1.90
CA LEU A 21 -5.23 -4.31 0.83
C LEU A 21 -4.07 -4.66 -0.10
N VAL A 22 -4.35 -4.80 -1.40
CA VAL A 22 -3.32 -4.98 -2.42
C VAL A 22 -3.21 -3.70 -3.22
N VAL A 23 -2.03 -3.09 -3.21
CA VAL A 23 -1.70 -1.93 -4.05
C VAL A 23 -0.87 -2.37 -5.24
N SER A 24 -1.23 -1.89 -6.42
CA SER A 24 -0.42 -2.02 -7.63
C SER A 24 0.37 -0.74 -7.83
N ILE A 25 1.67 -0.88 -8.07
CA ILE A 25 2.62 0.23 -8.19
C ILE A 25 3.21 0.22 -9.58
N GLU A 26 3.23 1.39 -10.21
CA GLU A 26 3.80 1.61 -11.53
C GLU A 26 5.10 2.43 -11.37
N TYR A 27 6.19 1.90 -11.92
CA TYR A 27 7.49 2.57 -11.99
C TYR A 27 7.61 3.38 -13.29
N GLU A 28 8.52 4.35 -13.33
CA GLU A 28 8.71 5.22 -14.51
C GLU A 28 9.12 4.45 -15.77
N ASN A 29 9.73 3.28 -15.62
CA ASN A 29 10.08 2.38 -16.72
C ASN A 29 8.88 1.57 -17.25
N GLY A 30 7.67 1.81 -16.75
CA GLY A 30 6.45 1.06 -17.08
C GLY A 30 6.33 -0.30 -16.40
N GLY A 31 7.29 -0.67 -15.55
CA GLY A 31 7.19 -1.86 -14.72
C GLY A 31 6.08 -1.71 -13.69
N THR A 32 5.44 -2.83 -13.32
CA THR A 32 4.43 -2.86 -12.29
C THR A 32 4.72 -3.91 -11.23
N ALA A 33 4.44 -3.61 -9.97
CA ALA A 33 4.53 -4.56 -8.86
C ALA A 33 3.26 -4.53 -8.00
N GLU A 34 2.91 -5.66 -7.39
CA GLU A 34 1.82 -5.73 -6.43
C GLU A 34 2.38 -5.91 -5.02
N VAL A 35 1.81 -5.17 -4.07
CA VAL A 35 2.22 -5.19 -2.68
C VAL A 35 0.99 -5.40 -1.81
N ALA A 36 0.98 -6.50 -1.07
CA ALA A 36 -0.05 -6.78 -0.08
C ALA A 36 0.29 -6.07 1.24
N LEU A 37 -0.73 -5.45 1.82
CA LEU A 37 -0.67 -4.73 3.08
C LEU A 37 -1.64 -5.39 4.06
N ASP A 38 -1.11 -5.76 5.22
CA ASP A 38 -1.92 -6.19 6.35
C ASP A 38 -2.73 -5.01 6.92
N GLN A 39 -3.58 -5.27 7.91
CA GLN A 39 -4.44 -4.25 8.51
C GLN A 39 -3.67 -3.03 9.07
N MET A 40 -2.51 -3.24 9.69
CA MET A 40 -1.70 -2.18 10.28
C MET A 40 -1.02 -1.34 9.19
N ALA A 41 -0.38 -1.98 8.22
CA ALA A 41 0.20 -1.27 7.07
C ALA A 41 -0.89 -0.52 6.28
N THR A 42 -2.06 -1.13 6.10
CA THR A 42 -3.21 -0.48 5.45
C THR A 42 -3.63 0.78 6.21
N SER A 43 -3.77 0.69 7.54
CA SER A 43 -4.17 1.83 8.38
C SER A 43 -3.14 2.96 8.33
N ALA A 44 -1.85 2.63 8.42
CA ALA A 44 -0.76 3.60 8.34
C ALA A 44 -0.70 4.29 6.96
N LEU A 45 -0.92 3.53 5.88
CA LEU A 45 -0.98 4.09 4.54
C LEU A 45 -2.16 5.06 4.39
N MET A 46 -3.35 4.65 4.80
CA MET A 46 -4.56 5.47 4.73
C MET A 46 -4.40 6.79 5.50
N ASP A 47 -3.85 6.74 6.71
CA ASP A 47 -3.53 7.92 7.53
C ASP A 47 -2.50 8.84 6.82
N SER A 48 -1.40 8.28 6.32
CA SER A 48 -0.37 9.06 5.60
C SER A 48 -0.88 9.72 4.32
N CYS A 49 -1.94 9.16 3.73
CA CYS A 49 -2.61 9.70 2.55
C CYS A 49 -3.74 10.65 2.90
N ASN A 50 -4.11 10.78 4.19
CA ASN A 50 -5.33 11.44 4.64
C ASN A 50 -6.56 10.92 3.86
N ALA A 51 -6.57 9.62 3.57
CA ALA A 51 -7.53 8.94 2.73
C ALA A 51 -8.79 8.57 3.52
N SER A 52 -9.97 8.83 2.95
CA SER A 52 -11.26 8.41 3.53
C SER A 52 -11.80 7.15 2.86
N SER A 53 -11.23 6.76 1.72
CA SER A 53 -11.54 5.56 0.96
C SER A 53 -10.27 5.01 0.32
N ILE A 54 -10.23 3.71 0.05
CA ILE A 54 -9.04 3.07 -0.54
C ILE A 54 -8.65 3.72 -1.88
N GLU A 55 -9.62 4.23 -2.65
CA GLU A 55 -9.34 4.88 -3.92
C GLU A 55 -8.53 6.18 -3.80
N ASP A 56 -8.57 6.85 -2.64
CA ASP A 56 -7.84 8.09 -2.39
C ASP A 56 -6.32 7.88 -2.32
N VAL A 57 -5.86 6.63 -2.20
CA VAL A 57 -4.43 6.29 -2.21
C VAL A 57 -3.87 6.20 -3.63
N LYS A 58 -4.72 6.09 -4.66
CA LYS A 58 -4.26 6.07 -6.07
C LYS A 58 -3.55 7.38 -6.40
N GLY A 59 -2.44 7.30 -7.12
CA GLY A 59 -1.59 8.43 -7.48
C GLY A 59 -0.61 8.88 -6.38
N GLN A 60 -0.65 8.29 -5.18
CA GLN A 60 0.31 8.58 -4.12
C GLN A 60 1.65 7.89 -4.38
N SER A 61 2.72 8.40 -3.76
CA SER A 61 4.08 7.83 -3.91
C SER A 61 4.20 6.47 -3.24
N TRP A 62 5.00 5.59 -3.85
CA TRP A 62 5.52 4.35 -3.26
C TRP A 62 6.14 4.56 -1.88
N ASP A 63 6.79 5.70 -1.63
CA ASP A 63 7.41 5.99 -0.33
C ASP A 63 6.44 5.82 0.83
N LYS A 64 5.17 6.23 0.64
CA LYS A 64 4.14 6.09 1.68
C LYS A 64 3.80 4.63 1.96
N VAL A 65 3.80 3.77 0.93
CA VAL A 65 3.57 2.33 1.09
C VAL A 65 4.75 1.67 1.80
N ARG A 66 5.98 2.02 1.42
CA ARG A 66 7.21 1.55 2.10
C ARG A 66 7.18 1.92 3.58
N ASP A 67 6.87 3.17 3.89
CA ASP A 67 6.86 3.67 5.27
C ASP A 67 5.76 2.98 6.09
N ALA A 68 4.59 2.73 5.49
CA ALA A 68 3.51 1.97 6.10
C ALA A 68 3.89 0.50 6.40
N LEU A 69 4.62 -0.16 5.49
CA LEU A 69 5.17 -1.50 5.74
C LEU A 69 6.15 -1.50 6.91
N GLN A 70 6.98 -0.46 7.02
CA GLN A 70 7.93 -0.31 8.11
C GLN A 70 7.21 -0.14 9.46
N VAL A 71 6.11 0.63 9.50
CA VAL A 71 5.26 0.75 10.71
C VAL A 71 4.73 -0.61 11.14
N SER A 72 4.22 -1.41 10.20
CA SER A 72 3.71 -2.76 10.50
C SER A 72 4.81 -3.70 11.01
N TYR A 73 5.97 -3.70 10.36
CA TYR A 73 7.11 -4.53 10.77
C TYR A 73 7.59 -4.23 12.19
N ASN A 74 7.69 -2.95 12.54
CA ASN A 74 8.18 -2.49 13.84
C ASN A 74 7.27 -2.89 15.02
N ARG A 75 6.05 -3.37 14.77
CA ARG A 75 5.16 -3.95 15.79
C ARG A 75 5.75 -5.19 16.47
N TYR A 76 6.56 -5.95 15.73
CA TYR A 76 7.11 -7.24 16.18
C TYR A 76 8.52 -7.14 16.76
N GLN A 77 9.05 -5.92 16.90
CA GLN A 77 10.31 -5.64 17.58
C GLN A 77 10.07 -5.23 19.04
#